data_AF-A0A0F9AIJ4-F1
#
_entry.id   AF-A0A0F9AIJ4-F1
#
_cell.length_a   1.000
_cell.length_b   1.000
_cell.length_c   1.000
_cell.angle_alpha   90.00
_cell.angle_beta   90.00
_cell.angle_gamma   90.00
#
_symmetry.space_group_name_H-M   'P 1'
#
loop_
_entity.id
_entity.type
_entity.pdbx_description
1 polymer ?
#
loop_
_entity_poly.entity_id
_entity_poly.type
_entity_poly.pdbx_seq_one_letter_code
_entity_poly.pdbx_strand_id
1 'polypeptide(L)'
;PHIAANVKRLLGAIADLVTVDLRDGGELGHSCNVGGLLRVPSLQTDVQARVWQQAQEAGADEVVDLYHGCHRLLWQGKEGLRVRNFTDLLVEAMGLPAHEDRFQRYKGMAGVQQVLEAARDLMLESAIDPAEVERALPGLFQR
;
A
#
# COMPACT_ATOMS: atom_id res chain seq x y z
N PRO A 1 10.84 -15.86 -1.96
CA PRO A 1 10.86 -16.67 -0.71
C PRO A 1 11.58 -16.01 0.47
N HIS A 2 12.85 -15.59 0.33
CA HIS A 2 13.65 -15.10 1.48
C HIS A 2 13.16 -13.78 2.09
N ILE A 3 12.60 -12.87 1.28
CA ILE A 3 12.10 -11.57 1.77
C ILE A 3 10.94 -11.75 2.75
N ALA A 4 9.92 -12.53 2.37
CA ALA A 4 8.78 -12.79 3.23
C ALA A 4 9.19 -13.48 4.56
N ALA A 5 10.12 -14.43 4.50
CA ALA A 5 10.65 -15.08 5.70
C ALA A 5 11.41 -14.10 6.62
N ASN A 6 12.22 -13.21 6.04
CA ASN A 6 12.93 -12.19 6.81
C ASN A 6 11.96 -11.20 7.46
N VAL A 7 10.92 -10.76 6.74
CA VAL A 7 9.91 -9.86 7.32
C VAL A 7 9.13 -10.56 8.44
N LYS A 8 8.71 -11.81 8.27
CA LYS A 8 8.09 -12.57 9.37
C LYS A 8 9.00 -12.64 10.60
N ARG A 9 10.30 -12.85 10.40
CA ARG A 9 11.28 -12.86 11.51
C ARG A 9 11.39 -11.50 12.20
N LEU A 10 11.36 -10.40 11.45
CA LEU A 10 11.38 -9.05 12.01
C LEU A 10 10.09 -8.76 12.79
N LEU A 11 8.92 -9.06 12.21
CA LEU A 11 7.63 -8.88 12.85
C LEU A 11 7.48 -9.77 14.10
N GLY A 12 8.00 -10.99 14.06
CA GLY A 12 8.03 -11.89 15.22
C GLY A 12 8.91 -11.42 16.38
N ALA A 13 9.69 -10.35 16.21
CA ALA A 13 10.42 -9.70 17.30
C ALA A 13 9.59 -8.63 18.03
N ILE A 14 8.43 -8.23 17.49
CA ILE A 14 7.51 -7.29 18.11
C ILE A 14 6.68 -8.04 19.16
N ALA A 15 6.72 -7.58 20.41
CA ALA A 15 5.88 -8.14 21.46
C ALA A 15 4.40 -7.96 21.12
N ASP A 16 3.59 -8.97 21.45
CA ASP A 16 2.13 -8.98 21.27
C ASP A 16 1.63 -8.93 19.81
N LEU A 17 2.51 -8.97 18.80
CA LEU A 17 2.13 -9.10 17.40
C LEU A 17 2.02 -10.57 16.99
N VAL A 18 0.85 -10.98 16.51
CA VAL A 18 0.60 -12.32 15.96
C VAL A 18 0.44 -12.23 14.45
N THR A 19 1.35 -12.87 13.71
CA THR A 19 1.24 -12.94 12.24
C THR A 19 0.47 -14.19 11.83
N VAL A 20 -0.58 -14.03 11.01
CA VAL A 20 -1.31 -15.14 10.40
C VAL A 20 -1.01 -15.19 8.90
N ASP A 21 -0.78 -16.39 8.39
CA ASP A 21 -0.54 -16.59 6.96
C ASP A 21 -1.85 -16.68 6.18
N LEU A 22 -1.96 -15.85 5.15
CA LEU A 22 -2.99 -16.03 4.12
C LEU A 22 -2.64 -17.30 3.34
N ARG A 23 -3.62 -18.21 3.21
CA ARG A 23 -3.44 -19.58 2.70
C ARG A 23 -2.90 -19.57 1.28
N ASP A 24 -3.48 -18.69 0.45
CA ASP A 24 -3.08 -18.48 -0.92
C ASP A 24 -3.13 -16.97 -1.12
N GLY A 25 -2.01 -16.31 -1.45
CA GLY A 25 -1.97 -14.86 -1.70
C GLY A 25 -2.74 -14.42 -2.97
N GLY A 26 -3.86 -15.08 -3.28
CA GLY A 26 -4.36 -15.35 -4.62
C GLY A 26 -3.42 -16.31 -5.35
N GLU A 27 -3.90 -17.08 -6.31
CA GLU A 27 -3.07 -17.90 -7.22
C GLU A 27 -2.08 -17.07 -8.09
N LEU A 28 -1.93 -15.78 -7.80
CA LEU A 28 -1.03 -14.84 -8.45
C LEU A 28 0.18 -14.66 -7.53
N GLY A 29 1.07 -15.66 -7.60
CA GLY A 29 2.22 -15.83 -6.71
C GLY A 29 2.97 -14.55 -6.35
N HIS A 30 3.29 -14.44 -5.05
CA HIS A 30 4.33 -13.59 -4.46
C HIS A 30 4.34 -12.08 -4.81
N SER A 31 3.36 -11.58 -5.56
CA SER A 31 3.37 -10.21 -6.04
C SER A 31 1.99 -9.80 -6.59
N CYS A 32 1.31 -8.90 -5.88
CA CYS A 32 0.13 -8.22 -6.39
C CYS A 32 0.44 -7.23 -7.54
N ASN A 33 1.65 -7.32 -8.14
CA ASN A 33 2.24 -6.30 -9.02
C ASN A 33 2.85 -6.86 -10.31
N VAL A 34 2.77 -8.16 -10.61
CA VAL A 34 3.32 -8.66 -11.89
C VAL A 34 2.34 -8.32 -13.01
N GLY A 35 2.90 -7.77 -14.09
CA GLY A 35 2.20 -7.21 -15.25
C GLY A 35 1.05 -8.07 -15.77
N GLY A 36 -0.03 -7.39 -16.15
CA GLY A 36 -1.31 -7.99 -16.54
C GLY A 36 -2.41 -7.70 -15.51
N LEU A 37 -2.18 -8.04 -14.24
CA LEU A 37 -3.18 -7.91 -13.17
C LEU A 37 -3.69 -6.46 -13.01
N LEU A 38 -2.78 -5.49 -12.94
CA LEU A 38 -3.14 -4.06 -12.85
C LEU A 38 -3.89 -3.51 -14.08
N ARG A 39 -3.94 -4.28 -15.18
CA ARG A 39 -4.64 -3.89 -16.42
C ARG A 39 -6.00 -4.57 -16.58
N VAL A 40 -6.35 -5.51 -15.71
CA VAL A 40 -7.61 -6.25 -15.76
C VAL A 40 -8.41 -5.99 -14.49
N PRO A 41 -9.38 -5.05 -14.51
CA PRO A 41 -10.11 -4.65 -13.31
C PRO A 41 -10.82 -5.80 -12.59
N SER A 42 -11.38 -6.77 -13.33
CA SER A 42 -12.05 -7.93 -12.72
C SER A 42 -11.09 -8.76 -11.87
N LEU A 43 -9.89 -9.03 -12.37
CA LEU A 43 -8.87 -9.76 -11.62
C LEU A 43 -8.40 -9.00 -10.38
N GLN A 44 -8.36 -7.66 -10.43
CA GLN A 44 -8.06 -6.85 -9.23
C GLN A 44 -9.13 -7.02 -8.16
N THR A 45 -10.40 -6.93 -8.54
CA THR A 45 -11.53 -7.15 -7.64
C THR A 45 -11.50 -8.55 -7.03
N ASP A 46 -11.23 -9.57 -7.84
CA ASP A 46 -11.19 -10.97 -7.38
C ASP A 46 -10.05 -11.19 -6.36
N VAL A 47 -8.87 -10.61 -6.60
CA VAL A 47 -7.73 -10.67 -5.68
C VAL A 47 -8.04 -9.93 -4.38
N GLN A 48 -8.58 -8.71 -4.47
CA GLN A 48 -8.98 -7.95 -3.28
C GLN A 48 -9.98 -8.75 -2.45
N ALA A 49 -11.04 -9.26 -3.06
CA ALA A 49 -12.07 -10.05 -2.39
C ALA A 49 -11.48 -11.28 -1.67
N ARG A 50 -10.59 -12.03 -2.34
CA ARG A 50 -9.89 -13.18 -1.74
C ARG A 50 -9.02 -12.80 -0.55
N VAL A 51 -8.24 -11.71 -0.65
CA VAL A 51 -7.40 -11.23 0.46
C VAL A 51 -8.26 -10.85 1.66
N TRP A 52 -9.33 -10.09 1.43
CA TRP A 52 -10.21 -9.64 2.51
C TRP A 52 -10.95 -10.79 3.17
N GLN A 53 -11.47 -11.73 2.39
CA GLN A 53 -12.13 -12.92 2.91
C GLN A 53 -11.18 -13.71 3.82
N GLN A 54 -9.96 -13.96 3.37
CA GLN A 54 -8.99 -14.71 4.17
C GLN A 54 -8.57 -13.97 5.45
N ALA A 55 -8.40 -12.64 5.39
CA ALA A 55 -8.10 -11.82 6.56
C ALA A 55 -9.25 -11.88 7.59
N GLN A 56 -10.51 -11.81 7.13
CA GLN A 56 -11.68 -11.96 7.99
C GLN A 56 -11.78 -13.37 8.60
N GLU A 57 -11.60 -14.42 7.78
CA GLU A 57 -11.60 -15.81 8.26
C GLU A 57 -10.47 -16.11 9.27
N ALA A 58 -9.34 -15.42 9.13
CA ALA A 58 -8.22 -15.50 10.07
C ALA A 58 -8.46 -14.71 11.37
N GLY A 59 -9.51 -13.87 11.43
CA GLY A 59 -9.75 -12.96 12.54
C GLY A 59 -8.66 -11.90 12.69
N ALA A 60 -8.03 -11.49 11.58
CA ALA A 60 -7.00 -10.46 11.59
C ALA A 60 -7.62 -9.07 11.79
N ASP A 61 -6.91 -8.19 12.49
CA ASP A 61 -7.30 -6.77 12.61
C ASP A 61 -6.77 -5.93 11.44
N GLU A 62 -5.66 -6.36 10.84
CA GLU A 62 -4.93 -5.62 9.81
C GLU A 62 -4.34 -6.55 8.75
N VAL A 63 -4.26 -6.04 7.52
CA VAL A 63 -3.51 -6.66 6.43
C VAL A 63 -2.17 -5.94 6.28
N VAL A 64 -1.08 -6.70 6.44
CA VAL A 64 0.28 -6.17 6.33
C VAL A 64 0.87 -6.50 4.97
N ASP A 65 1.26 -5.48 4.22
CA ASP A 65 1.93 -5.65 2.93
C ASP A 65 3.45 -5.53 3.02
N LEU A 66 4.10 -6.20 2.07
CA LEU A 66 5.56 -6.25 1.91
C LEU A 66 6.06 -5.28 0.84
N TYR A 67 5.20 -4.94 -0.13
CA TYR A 67 5.63 -4.24 -1.34
C TYR A 67 4.54 -3.30 -1.87
N HIS A 68 4.98 -2.18 -2.44
CA HIS A 68 4.14 -1.06 -2.87
C HIS A 68 3.03 -1.43 -3.87
N GLY A 69 3.18 -2.51 -4.63
CA GLY A 69 2.13 -2.95 -5.55
C GLY A 69 0.92 -3.58 -4.84
N CYS A 70 1.14 -4.33 -3.76
CA CYS A 70 0.05 -4.83 -2.91
C CYS A 70 -0.61 -3.68 -2.15
N HIS A 71 0.20 -2.75 -1.64
CA HIS A 71 -0.31 -1.54 -1.00
C HIS A 71 -1.21 -0.75 -1.97
N ARG A 72 -0.76 -0.51 -3.21
CA ARG A 72 -1.55 0.19 -4.25
C ARG A 72 -2.87 -0.48 -4.59
N LEU A 73 -2.95 -1.81 -4.50
CA LEU A 73 -4.19 -2.55 -4.76
C LEU A 73 -5.13 -2.49 -3.55
N LEU A 74 -4.61 -2.55 -2.33
CA LEU A 74 -5.40 -2.75 -1.12
C LEU A 74 -5.61 -1.47 -0.28
N TRP A 75 -4.97 -0.35 -0.63
CA TRP A 75 -4.85 0.87 0.18
C TRP A 75 -6.13 1.41 0.84
N GLN A 76 -7.30 1.14 0.26
CA GLN A 76 -8.59 1.60 0.81
C GLN A 76 -9.01 0.84 2.07
N GLY A 77 -8.43 -0.33 2.33
CA GLY A 77 -8.92 -1.26 3.35
C GLY A 77 -10.30 -1.82 3.03
N LYS A 78 -10.88 -2.58 3.96
CA LYS A 78 -12.26 -3.06 3.89
C LYS A 78 -12.81 -3.36 5.29
N GLU A 79 -14.00 -2.83 5.62
CA GLU A 79 -14.81 -3.27 6.78
C GLU A 79 -14.01 -3.52 8.08
N GLY A 80 -13.31 -2.50 8.57
CA GLY A 80 -12.51 -2.60 9.80
C GLY A 80 -11.10 -3.15 9.61
N LEU A 81 -10.79 -3.80 8.48
CA LEU A 81 -9.43 -4.18 8.11
C LEU A 81 -8.69 -2.99 7.51
N ARG A 82 -7.63 -2.58 8.20
CA ARG A 82 -6.68 -1.57 7.71
C ARG A 82 -5.56 -2.23 6.92
N VAL A 83 -4.93 -1.46 6.04
CA VAL A 83 -3.71 -1.87 5.33
C VAL A 83 -2.54 -1.05 5.83
N ARG A 84 -1.44 -1.72 6.14
CA ARG A 84 -0.18 -1.08 6.56
C ARG A 84 1.00 -1.75 5.90
N ASN A 85 2.06 -0.99 5.68
CA ASN A 85 3.32 -1.60 5.33
C ASN A 85 3.96 -2.22 6.58
N PHE A 86 4.68 -3.34 6.43
CA PHE A 86 5.37 -3.96 7.56
C PHE A 86 6.36 -3.01 8.26
N THR A 87 6.93 -2.03 7.55
CA THR A 87 7.82 -1.03 8.15
C THR A 87 7.12 -0.15 9.17
N ASP A 88 5.82 0.12 8.99
CA ASP A 88 5.05 0.95 9.92
C ASP A 88 4.91 0.26 11.28
N LEU A 89 4.75 -1.07 11.27
CA LEU A 89 4.72 -1.86 12.50
C LEU A 89 6.07 -1.84 13.22
N LEU A 90 7.18 -1.89 12.47
CA LEU A 90 8.53 -1.80 13.04
C LEU A 90 8.79 -0.42 13.66
N VAL A 91 8.41 0.65 12.96
CA VAL A 91 8.54 2.04 13.46
C VAL A 91 7.74 2.21 14.76
N GLU A 92 6.50 1.73 14.78
CA GLU A 92 5.64 1.76 15.96
C GLU A 92 6.24 0.97 17.13
N ALA A 93 6.69 -0.26 16.89
CA ALA A 93 7.31 -1.11 17.90
C ALA A 93 8.61 -0.50 18.48
N MET A 94 9.33 0.31 17.69
CA MET A 94 10.50 1.04 18.14
C MET A 94 10.16 2.35 18.88
N GLY A 95 8.89 2.72 19.00
CA GLY A 95 8.46 3.99 19.61
C GLY A 95 8.86 5.22 18.79
N LEU A 96 9.11 5.04 17.49
CA LEU A 96 9.48 6.12 16.58
C LEU A 96 8.22 6.81 16.01
N PRO A 97 8.33 8.09 15.61
CA PRO A 97 7.21 8.79 15.00
C PRO A 97 6.79 8.08 13.70
N ALA A 98 5.49 7.84 13.56
CA ALA A 98 4.93 7.24 12.36
C ALA A 98 5.25 8.10 11.13
N HIS A 99 5.66 7.44 10.06
CA HIS A 99 5.79 8.07 8.76
C HIS A 99 4.40 8.16 8.11
N GLU A 100 4.07 9.30 7.52
CA GLU A 100 2.80 9.44 6.80
C GLU A 100 2.80 8.61 5.52
N ASP A 101 1.77 7.78 5.31
CA ASP A 101 1.54 7.16 4.01
C ASP A 101 1.04 8.20 2.99
N ARG A 102 1.99 8.88 2.35
CA ARG A 102 1.71 9.89 1.33
C ARG A 102 0.99 9.29 0.12
N PHE A 103 1.22 8.01 -0.20
CA PHE A 103 0.50 7.37 -1.30
C PHE A 103 -0.99 7.26 -0.96
N GLN A 104 -1.32 6.73 0.22
CA GLN A 104 -2.71 6.61 0.68
C GLN A 104 -3.38 7.98 0.74
N ARG A 105 -2.69 8.98 1.31
CA ARG A 105 -3.16 10.37 1.37
C ARG A 105 -3.48 10.94 -0.01
N TYR A 106 -2.53 10.93 -0.95
CA TYR A 106 -2.74 11.54 -2.26
C TYR A 106 -3.73 10.74 -3.11
N LYS A 107 -3.74 9.41 -3.00
CA LYS A 107 -4.67 8.56 -3.75
C LYS A 107 -6.13 8.73 -3.28
N GLY A 108 -6.35 9.10 -2.02
CA GLY A 108 -7.66 9.41 -1.45
C GLY A 108 -8.20 10.80 -1.74
N MET A 109 -7.41 11.70 -2.34
CA MET A 109 -7.86 13.06 -2.66
C MET A 109 -8.79 13.09 -3.89
N ALA A 110 -9.68 14.08 -3.93
CA ALA A 110 -10.75 14.15 -4.93
C ALA A 110 -10.26 14.47 -6.35
N GLY A 111 -9.04 14.97 -6.51
CA GLY A 111 -8.51 15.30 -7.83
C GLY A 111 -7.06 15.78 -7.83
N VAL A 112 -6.49 15.78 -9.03
CA VAL A 112 -5.07 16.11 -9.29
C VAL A 112 -4.68 17.47 -8.71
N GLN A 113 -5.55 18.47 -8.80
CA GLN A 113 -5.25 19.81 -8.30
C GLN A 113 -5.07 19.86 -6.77
N GLN A 114 -5.88 19.09 -6.03
CA GLN A 114 -5.72 18.99 -4.57
C GLN A 114 -4.42 18.25 -4.20
N VAL A 115 -4.03 17.25 -5.01
CA VAL A 115 -2.76 16.54 -4.83
C VAL A 115 -1.57 17.46 -5.09
N LEU A 116 -1.62 18.27 -6.16
CA LEU A 116 -0.58 19.24 -6.47
C LEU A 116 -0.38 20.25 -5.34
N GLU A 117 -1.47 20.81 -4.83
CA GLU A 117 -1.41 21.74 -3.71
C GLU A 117 -0.85 21.07 -2.44
N ALA A 118 -1.34 19.88 -2.10
CA ALA A 118 -0.90 19.14 -0.93
C ALA A 118 0.55 18.63 -1.00
N ALA A 119 1.12 18.52 -2.21
CA ALA A 119 2.49 18.09 -2.45
C ALA A 119 3.45 19.27 -2.73
N ARG A 120 2.96 20.51 -2.74
CA ARG A 120 3.71 21.70 -3.13
C ARG A 120 5.02 21.86 -2.37
N ASP A 121 4.98 21.77 -1.05
CA ASP A 121 6.17 21.94 -0.21
C ASP A 121 7.19 20.82 -0.47
N LEU A 122 6.72 19.58 -0.60
CA LEU A 122 7.56 18.43 -0.93
C LEU A 122 8.25 18.58 -2.30
N MET A 123 7.54 19.14 -3.29
CA MET A 123 8.12 19.45 -4.59
C MET A 123 9.24 20.48 -4.47
N LEU A 124 9.00 21.57 -3.75
CA LEU A 124 9.99 22.62 -3.53
C LEU A 124 11.22 22.11 -2.77
N GLU A 125 11.03 21.31 -1.73
CA GLU A 125 12.10 20.63 -0.99
C GLU A 125 12.93 19.69 -1.87
N SER A 126 12.29 19.09 -2.88
CA SER A 126 12.92 18.19 -3.85
C SER A 126 13.46 18.89 -5.09
N ALA A 127 13.50 20.23 -5.12
CA ALA A 127 13.88 21.04 -6.28
C ALA A 127 13.06 20.77 -7.56
N ILE A 128 11.79 20.44 -7.39
CA ILE A 128 10.80 20.27 -8.46
C ILE A 128 9.93 21.53 -8.50
N ASP A 129 9.82 22.19 -9.66
CA ASP A 129 8.94 23.36 -9.83
C ASP A 129 7.46 22.91 -9.94
N PRO A 130 6.59 23.25 -8.97
CA PRO A 130 5.18 22.88 -9.03
C PRO A 130 4.48 23.40 -10.29
N ALA A 131 4.86 24.58 -10.79
CA ALA A 131 4.27 25.17 -11.98
C ALA A 131 4.66 24.41 -13.25
N GLU A 132 5.86 23.83 -13.30
CA GLU A 132 6.27 22.96 -14.39
C GLU A 132 5.50 21.63 -14.39
N VAL A 133 5.33 21.01 -13.21
CA VAL A 133 4.54 19.79 -13.06
C VAL A 133 3.10 20.01 -13.51
N GLU A 134 2.47 21.11 -13.09
CA GLU A 134 1.11 21.45 -13.50
C GLU A 134 0.97 21.61 -15.02
N ARG A 135 1.93 22.28 -15.67
CA ARG A 135 1.95 22.41 -17.15
C ARG A 135 2.12 21.07 -17.85
N ALA A 136 2.93 20.16 -17.30
CA ALA A 136 3.26 18.88 -17.94
C ALA A 136 2.16 17.81 -17.77
N LEU A 137 1.41 17.86 -16.66
CA LEU A 137 0.44 16.83 -16.28
C LEU A 137 -0.59 16.48 -17.36
N PRO A 138 -1.25 17.43 -18.05
CA PRO A 138 -2.22 17.10 -19.09
C PRO A 138 -1.66 16.19 -20.20
N GLY A 139 -0.39 16.36 -20.57
CA GLY A 139 0.27 15.55 -21.61
C GLY A 139 0.58 14.11 -21.18
N LEU A 140 0.60 13.82 -19.88
CA LEU A 140 0.87 12.47 -19.36
C LEU A 140 -0.34 11.54 -19.44
N PHE A 141 -1.56 12.09 -19.44
CA PHE A 141 -2.81 11.32 -19.41
C PHE A 141 -3.50 11.19 -20.78
N GLN A 142 -2.91 11.74 -21.84
CA GLN A 142 -3.44 11.65 -23.22
C GLN A 142 -2.96 10.40 -23.98
N ARG A 143 -2.59 9.32 -23.27
CA ARG A 143 -2.15 8.04 -23.88
C ARG A 143 -3.24 6.99 -23.88
#